data_AF-A0A9P8HT44-F1
#
_entry.id   AF-A0A9P8HT44-F1
#
_cell.length_a   1.000
_cell.length_b   1.000
_cell.length_c   1.000
_cell.angle_alpha   90.00
_cell.angle_beta   90.00
_cell.angle_gamma   90.00
#
_symmetry.space_group_name_H-M   'P 1'
#
loop_
_entity.id
_entity.type
_entity.pdbx_description
1 polymer ?
#
loop_
_entity_poly.entity_id
_entity_poly.type
_entity_poly.pdbx_seq_one_letter_code
_entity_poly.pdbx_strand_id
1 'polypeptide(L)'
;MPAIHSGRYHKDFYGAPLRKPPMCLQYAIWAMGALWHPKYDRVADIFYQRARQYAQADEMKDEGKHFITIRHAQAWALITCYEARAMLYTRASMSAARCCRLVQMMTLDRLDMTNDNGTATLVPPIDWTELEERRRVFWVAFSIDAQGSIATGWPSLIHAEDIMTRLPASEEAFSSGQEEQTPFLDEALKGAPYGGFSASLILNHILTAIMSHNAAEEIVSIVKLTSHRSSLFSNPLCAFSLYCATTVYVYLAKQDPLSEINPADLSSLELIINAMEAMGRIHMITSLSSRFSTNIAISSEAQLQTFRY
;
A
#
# COMPACT_ATOMS: atom_id res chain seq x y z
N MET A 1 -9.14 -0.50 -16.70
CA MET A 1 -8.57 -0.27 -15.36
C MET A 1 -9.69 -0.56 -14.36
N PRO A 2 -9.48 -1.43 -13.36
CA PRO A 2 -10.55 -1.93 -12.48
C PRO A 2 -11.15 -0.87 -11.55
N ALA A 3 -10.55 0.33 -11.47
CA ALA A 3 -10.96 1.40 -10.56
C ALA A 3 -11.84 2.49 -11.20
N ILE A 4 -12.36 2.29 -12.42
CA ILE A 4 -13.26 3.25 -13.09
C ILE A 4 -14.51 2.50 -13.53
N HIS A 5 -15.68 2.91 -13.04
CA HIS A 5 -16.94 2.32 -13.48
C HIS A 5 -17.31 2.83 -14.89
N SER A 6 -17.25 1.94 -15.89
CA SER A 6 -17.42 2.32 -17.31
C SER A 6 -18.75 3.03 -17.57
N GLY A 7 -19.87 2.51 -17.06
CA GLY A 7 -21.20 3.09 -17.28
C GLY A 7 -21.36 4.48 -16.66
N ARG A 8 -20.74 4.72 -15.49
CA ARG A 8 -20.79 6.02 -14.81
C ARG A 8 -19.92 7.03 -15.54
N TYR A 9 -18.71 6.62 -15.90
CA TYR A 9 -17.80 7.45 -16.66
C TYR A 9 -18.42 7.94 -17.99
N HIS A 10 -19.03 7.05 -18.77
CA HIS A 10 -19.67 7.43 -20.04
C HIS A 10 -20.85 8.38 -19.82
N LYS A 11 -21.69 8.11 -18.81
CA LYS A 11 -22.82 8.99 -18.45
C LYS A 11 -22.35 10.40 -18.08
N ASP A 12 -21.27 10.52 -17.31
CA ASP A 12 -20.69 11.79 -16.91
C ASP A 12 -20.01 12.51 -18.09
N PHE A 13 -19.28 11.77 -18.92
CA PHE A 13 -18.54 12.30 -20.07
C PHE A 13 -19.46 12.94 -21.12
N TYR A 14 -20.58 12.28 -21.43
CA TYR A 14 -21.61 12.79 -22.34
C TYR A 14 -22.66 13.67 -21.64
N GLY A 15 -22.53 13.88 -20.33
CA GLY A 15 -23.44 14.67 -19.53
C GLY A 15 -23.20 16.18 -19.62
N ALA A 16 -23.86 16.91 -18.71
CA ALA A 16 -23.73 18.36 -18.60
C ALA A 16 -22.27 18.78 -18.29
N PRO A 17 -21.82 19.99 -18.70
CA PRO A 17 -20.43 20.43 -18.55
C PRO A 17 -19.86 20.30 -17.12
N LEU A 18 -20.66 20.57 -16.10
CA LEU A 18 -20.26 20.47 -14.68
C LEU A 18 -20.07 19.02 -14.18
N ARG A 19 -20.65 18.03 -14.85
CA ARG A 19 -20.51 16.61 -14.50
C ARG A 19 -19.35 15.95 -15.21
N LYS A 20 -18.74 16.61 -16.20
CA LYS A 20 -17.68 16.01 -16.99
C LYS A 20 -16.49 15.63 -16.11
N PRO A 21 -15.87 14.46 -16.35
CA PRO A 21 -14.62 14.10 -15.69
C PRO A 21 -13.56 15.18 -15.90
N PRO A 22 -12.62 15.39 -14.97
CA PRO A 22 -11.55 16.36 -15.14
C PRO A 22 -10.70 16.00 -16.37
N MET A 23 -10.11 17.01 -17.01
CA MET A 23 -9.36 16.82 -18.26
C MET A 23 -8.19 15.86 -18.07
N CYS A 24 -7.52 15.90 -16.91
CA CYS A 24 -6.45 14.97 -16.56
C CYS A 24 -6.88 13.50 -16.67
N LEU A 25 -8.06 13.16 -16.15
CA LEU A 25 -8.60 11.80 -16.21
C LEU A 25 -8.96 11.39 -17.65
N GLN A 26 -9.63 12.27 -18.40
CA GLN A 26 -10.01 11.99 -19.79
C GLN A 26 -8.78 11.66 -20.64
N TYR A 27 -7.75 12.50 -20.57
CA TYR A 27 -6.51 12.30 -21.30
C TYR A 27 -5.73 11.08 -20.81
N ALA A 28 -5.74 10.78 -19.51
CA ALA A 28 -5.08 9.59 -18.98
C ALA A 28 -5.73 8.30 -19.49
N ILE A 29 -7.08 8.26 -19.60
CA ILE A 29 -7.81 7.15 -20.19
C ILE A 29 -7.47 7.00 -21.68
N TRP A 30 -7.43 8.10 -22.44
CA TRP A 30 -7.05 8.06 -23.85
C TRP A 30 -5.59 7.65 -24.06
N ALA A 31 -4.67 8.10 -23.22
CA ALA A 31 -3.26 7.70 -23.28
C ALA A 31 -3.12 6.19 -23.07
N MET A 32 -3.77 5.65 -22.04
CA MET A 32 -3.76 4.22 -21.78
C MET A 32 -4.46 3.43 -22.89
N GLY A 33 -5.61 3.87 -23.39
CA GLY A 33 -6.31 3.21 -24.50
C GLY A 33 -5.51 3.21 -25.81
N ALA A 34 -4.86 4.34 -26.12
CA ALA A 34 -4.02 4.49 -27.30
C ALA A 34 -2.76 3.60 -27.24
N LEU A 35 -2.15 3.47 -26.05
CA LEU A 35 -0.96 2.65 -25.82
C LEU A 35 -1.16 1.18 -26.23
N TRP A 36 -2.39 0.66 -26.11
CA TRP A 36 -2.73 -0.73 -26.44
C TRP A 36 -3.23 -0.92 -27.88
N HIS A 37 -3.32 0.15 -28.66
CA HIS A 37 -3.91 0.10 -29.99
C HIS A 37 -2.85 0.31 -31.09
N PRO A 38 -2.61 -0.66 -32.01
CA PRO A 38 -1.54 -0.58 -33.01
C PRO A 38 -1.58 0.66 -33.92
N LYS A 39 -2.77 1.22 -34.14
CA LYS A 39 -2.97 2.45 -34.95
C LYS A 39 -2.69 3.75 -34.19
N TYR A 40 -2.85 3.74 -32.86
CA TYR A 40 -2.91 4.97 -32.04
C TYR A 40 -1.77 5.06 -31.03
N ASP A 41 -0.90 4.05 -30.95
CA ASP A 41 0.28 4.04 -30.08
C ASP A 41 1.11 5.34 -30.17
N ARG A 42 1.30 5.89 -31.37
CA ARG A 42 2.03 7.13 -31.63
C ARG A 42 1.43 8.37 -30.98
N VAL A 43 0.13 8.39 -30.72
CA VAL A 43 -0.54 9.52 -30.06
C VAL A 43 -0.68 9.34 -28.55
N ALA A 44 -0.34 8.15 -28.02
CA ALA A 44 -0.44 7.86 -26.59
C ALA A 44 0.41 8.83 -25.75
N ASP A 45 1.62 9.14 -26.21
CA ASP A 45 2.52 10.08 -25.51
C ASP A 45 1.96 11.50 -25.47
N ILE A 46 1.33 11.96 -26.57
CA ILE A 46 0.70 13.29 -26.62
C ILE A 46 -0.44 13.39 -25.59
N PHE A 47 -1.26 12.34 -25.49
CA PHE A 47 -2.33 12.30 -24.49
C PHE A 47 -1.78 12.22 -23.07
N TYR A 48 -0.75 11.42 -22.83
CA TYR A 48 -0.10 11.31 -21.52
C TYR A 48 0.49 12.65 -21.07
N GLN A 49 1.21 13.36 -21.95
CA GLN A 49 1.79 14.67 -21.63
C GLN A 49 0.71 15.67 -21.23
N ARG A 50 -0.41 15.70 -21.96
CA ARG A 50 -1.57 16.55 -21.62
C ARG A 50 -2.21 16.15 -20.29
N ALA A 51 -2.40 14.84 -20.04
CA ALA A 51 -2.97 14.35 -18.79
C ALA A 51 -2.18 14.87 -17.58
N ARG A 52 -0.84 14.76 -17.66
CA ARG A 52 0.08 15.23 -16.61
C ARG A 52 0.04 16.74 -16.45
N GLN A 53 0.03 17.50 -17.55
CA GLN A 53 -0.08 18.97 -17.50
C GLN A 53 -1.37 19.42 -16.79
N TYR A 54 -2.51 18.82 -17.13
CA TYR A 54 -3.77 19.13 -16.46
C TYR A 54 -3.74 18.75 -14.98
N ALA A 55 -3.24 17.56 -14.64
CA ALA A 55 -3.17 17.11 -13.24
C ALA A 55 -2.32 18.06 -12.38
N GLN A 56 -1.17 18.50 -12.88
CA GLN A 56 -0.30 19.46 -12.19
C GLN A 56 -0.91 20.87 -12.12
N ALA A 57 -1.62 21.30 -13.16
CA ALA A 57 -2.33 22.57 -13.12
C ALA A 57 -3.50 22.55 -12.11
N ASP A 58 -4.17 21.41 -11.97
CA ASP A 58 -5.27 21.20 -11.03
C ASP A 58 -4.79 21.22 -9.56
N GLU A 59 -3.55 20.82 -9.28
CA GLU A 59 -2.91 20.95 -7.96
C GLU A 59 -2.81 22.43 -7.49
N MET A 60 -2.70 23.37 -8.43
CA MET A 60 -2.54 24.81 -8.14
C MET A 60 -3.87 25.56 -7.99
N LYS A 61 -5.01 24.88 -8.15
CA LYS A 61 -6.35 25.50 -8.08
C LYS A 61 -6.95 25.40 -6.69
N ASP A 62 -7.83 26.36 -6.37
CA ASP A 62 -8.68 26.35 -5.16
C ASP A 62 -7.88 26.10 -3.86
N GLU A 63 -6.75 26.80 -3.73
CA GLU A 63 -5.82 26.67 -2.58
C GLU A 63 -5.35 25.23 -2.30
N GLY A 64 -5.30 24.37 -3.34
CA GLY A 64 -4.90 22.97 -3.21
C GLY A 64 -6.01 22.03 -2.74
N LYS A 65 -7.29 22.46 -2.84
CA LYS A 65 -8.45 21.60 -2.51
C LYS A 65 -9.09 20.97 -3.74
N HIS A 66 -8.90 21.57 -4.92
CA HIS A 66 -9.57 21.17 -6.17
C HIS A 66 -9.32 19.70 -6.56
N PHE A 67 -8.11 19.21 -6.31
CA PHE A 67 -7.65 17.91 -6.79
C PHE A 67 -7.93 16.77 -5.79
N ILE A 68 -8.49 17.04 -4.61
CA ILE A 68 -8.83 16.03 -3.59
C ILE A 68 -10.13 15.33 -3.99
N THR A 69 -10.05 14.48 -5.02
CA THR A 69 -11.21 13.77 -5.58
C THR A 69 -10.83 12.38 -6.08
N ILE A 70 -11.79 11.46 -6.12
CA ILE A 70 -11.64 10.11 -6.67
C ILE A 70 -11.12 10.14 -8.12
N ARG A 71 -11.62 11.08 -8.93
CA ARG A 71 -11.24 11.20 -10.35
C ARG A 71 -9.78 11.61 -10.55
N HIS A 72 -9.23 12.46 -9.68
CA HIS A 72 -7.82 12.82 -9.71
C HIS A 72 -6.91 11.66 -9.24
N ALA A 73 -7.36 10.89 -8.24
CA ALA A 73 -6.65 9.67 -7.83
C ALA A 73 -6.63 8.62 -8.97
N GLN A 74 -7.76 8.42 -9.66
CA GLN A 74 -7.85 7.59 -10.87
C GLN A 74 -6.90 8.07 -11.97
N ALA A 75 -6.82 9.39 -12.20
CA ALA A 75 -5.92 9.97 -13.20
C ALA A 75 -4.45 9.70 -12.86
N TRP A 76 -4.03 9.93 -11.61
CA TRP A 76 -2.66 9.64 -11.16
C TRP A 76 -2.32 8.15 -11.20
N ALA A 77 -3.28 7.26 -10.92
CA ALA A 77 -3.09 5.82 -11.09
C ALA A 77 -2.79 5.47 -12.57
N LEU A 78 -3.61 5.97 -13.50
CA LEU A 78 -3.39 5.76 -14.95
C LEU A 78 -2.06 6.34 -15.44
N ILE A 79 -1.72 7.56 -15.00
CA ILE A 79 -0.44 8.23 -15.34
C ILE A 79 0.74 7.38 -14.85
N THR A 80 0.68 6.90 -13.61
CA THR A 80 1.71 6.02 -13.05
C THR A 80 1.84 4.73 -13.86
N CYS A 81 0.74 4.08 -14.21
CA CYS A 81 0.76 2.89 -15.04
C CYS A 81 1.38 3.16 -16.41
N TYR A 82 1.06 4.29 -17.06
CA TYR A 82 1.68 4.67 -18.33
C TYR A 82 3.19 4.84 -18.19
N GLU A 83 3.65 5.56 -17.16
CA GLU A 83 5.06 5.84 -16.92
C GLU A 83 5.87 4.58 -16.60
N ALA A 84 5.30 3.68 -15.79
CA ALA A 84 5.92 2.39 -15.51
C ALA A 84 6.11 1.56 -16.79
N ARG A 85 5.09 1.54 -17.68
CA ARG A 85 5.17 0.84 -18.97
C ARG A 85 6.16 1.48 -19.93
N ALA A 86 6.34 2.79 -19.85
CA ALA A 86 7.34 3.53 -20.61
C ALA A 86 8.76 3.45 -19.99
N MET A 87 8.97 2.61 -18.97
CA MET A 87 10.25 2.44 -18.25
C MET A 87 10.74 3.72 -17.54
N LEU A 88 9.84 4.66 -17.22
CA LEU A 88 10.15 5.92 -16.55
C LEU A 88 10.01 5.79 -15.02
N TYR A 89 10.71 4.83 -14.42
CA TYR A 89 10.47 4.38 -13.03
C TYR A 89 10.55 5.48 -11.96
N THR A 90 11.54 6.37 -12.03
CA THR A 90 11.67 7.48 -11.07
C THR A 90 10.50 8.45 -11.17
N ARG A 91 10.01 8.69 -12.39
CA ARG A 91 8.83 9.51 -12.64
C ARG A 91 7.55 8.81 -12.17
N ALA A 92 7.42 7.53 -12.50
CA ALA A 92 6.31 6.68 -12.08
C ALA A 92 6.19 6.66 -10.56
N SER A 93 7.29 6.58 -9.82
CA SER A 93 7.26 6.62 -8.36
C SER A 93 6.76 7.97 -7.81
N MET A 94 7.18 9.09 -8.40
CA MET A 94 6.65 10.41 -8.00
C MET A 94 5.15 10.55 -8.30
N SER A 95 4.66 9.92 -9.36
CA SER A 95 3.23 9.88 -9.72
C SER A 95 2.46 8.92 -8.80
N ALA A 96 3.05 7.78 -8.45
CA ALA A 96 2.52 6.81 -7.49
C ALA A 96 2.33 7.45 -6.12
N ALA A 97 3.33 8.19 -5.64
CA ALA A 97 3.27 8.89 -4.36
C ALA A 97 2.11 9.91 -4.30
N ARG A 98 1.82 10.61 -5.41
CA ARG A 98 0.65 11.50 -5.51
C ARG A 98 -0.66 10.73 -5.42
N CYS A 99 -0.76 9.60 -6.11
CA CYS A 99 -1.94 8.72 -6.03
C CYS A 99 -2.16 8.21 -4.59
N CYS A 100 -1.11 7.70 -3.94
CA CYS A 100 -1.16 7.22 -2.57
C CYS A 100 -1.56 8.33 -1.59
N ARG A 101 -0.97 9.53 -1.75
CA ARG A 101 -1.30 10.67 -0.90
C ARG A 101 -2.75 11.11 -1.06
N LEU A 102 -3.30 11.05 -2.27
CA LEU A 102 -4.70 11.39 -2.51
C LEU A 102 -5.66 10.42 -1.84
N VAL A 103 -5.41 9.10 -1.92
CA VAL A 103 -6.29 8.12 -1.26
C VAL A 103 -6.22 8.24 0.27
N GLN A 104 -5.06 8.61 0.82
CA GLN A 104 -4.88 8.93 2.25
C GLN A 104 -5.60 10.22 2.65
N MET A 105 -5.48 11.29 1.87
CA MET A 105 -6.21 12.56 2.11
C MET A 105 -7.73 12.39 2.08
N MET A 106 -8.23 11.40 1.34
CA MET A 106 -9.64 11.04 1.27
C MET A 106 -10.04 9.92 2.23
N THR A 107 -9.11 9.45 3.06
CA THR A 107 -9.29 8.37 4.06
C THR A 107 -9.94 7.11 3.47
N LEU A 108 -9.53 6.73 2.24
CA LEU A 108 -10.11 5.58 1.54
C LEU A 108 -9.63 4.23 2.09
N ASP A 109 -8.66 4.25 3.01
CA ASP A 109 -8.18 3.12 3.80
C ASP A 109 -9.17 2.65 4.87
N ARG A 110 -10.21 3.45 5.19
CA ARG A 110 -11.15 3.18 6.29
C ARG A 110 -12.63 3.26 5.90
N LEU A 111 -12.96 2.89 4.66
CA LEU A 111 -14.31 3.06 4.09
C LEU A 111 -15.37 2.19 4.77
N ASP A 112 -14.99 1.07 5.37
CA ASP A 112 -15.91 0.07 5.94
C ASP A 112 -16.00 0.12 7.48
N MET A 113 -15.45 1.17 8.10
CA MET A 113 -15.57 1.42 9.54
C MET A 113 -16.97 1.93 9.90
N THR A 114 -17.66 1.24 10.80
CA THR A 114 -19.06 1.53 11.16
C THR A 114 -19.27 2.78 12.02
N ASN A 115 -18.21 3.43 12.54
CA ASN A 115 -18.31 4.39 13.65
C ASN A 115 -17.49 5.70 13.51
N ASP A 116 -17.05 6.11 12.32
CA ASP A 116 -16.27 7.36 12.22
C ASP A 116 -17.15 8.59 11.92
N ASN A 117 -17.58 9.27 12.98
CA ASN A 117 -18.35 10.51 12.94
C ASN A 117 -17.48 11.77 12.71
N GLY A 118 -16.22 11.65 12.30
CA GLY A 118 -15.47 12.86 11.98
C GLY A 118 -14.08 12.61 11.41
N THR A 119 -13.94 12.79 10.09
CA THR A 119 -12.73 13.29 9.38
C THR A 119 -12.80 13.06 7.87
N ALA A 120 -13.83 12.36 7.35
CA ALA A 120 -13.94 12.11 5.93
C ALA A 120 -14.02 13.41 5.11
N THR A 121 -12.99 13.67 4.32
CA THR A 121 -12.91 14.82 3.39
C THR A 121 -13.98 14.73 2.29
N LEU A 122 -14.54 13.54 2.06
CA LEU A 122 -15.56 13.27 1.08
C LEU A 122 -16.95 13.12 1.71
N VAL A 123 -17.97 13.59 0.99
CA VAL A 123 -19.38 13.30 1.29
C VAL A 123 -19.63 11.78 1.23
N PRO A 124 -20.56 11.22 2.02
CA PRO A 124 -20.95 9.82 1.91
C PRO A 124 -21.27 9.40 0.47
N PRO A 125 -20.97 8.14 0.09
CA PRO A 125 -21.25 7.64 -1.25
C PRO A 125 -22.76 7.65 -1.53
N ILE A 126 -23.14 7.99 -2.76
CA ILE A 126 -24.55 8.11 -3.17
C ILE A 126 -25.20 6.73 -3.33
N ASP A 127 -24.45 5.78 -3.86
CA ASP A 127 -24.87 4.42 -4.16
C ASP A 127 -23.73 3.43 -3.85
N TRP A 128 -24.08 2.13 -3.84
CA TRP A 128 -23.10 1.07 -3.63
C TRP A 128 -21.98 1.10 -4.69
N THR A 129 -22.31 1.40 -5.95
CA THR A 129 -21.33 1.47 -7.04
C THR A 129 -20.28 2.55 -6.78
N GLU A 130 -20.64 3.69 -6.22
CA GLU A 130 -19.70 4.73 -5.82
C GLU A 130 -18.82 4.31 -4.66
N LEU A 131 -19.39 3.67 -3.65
CA LEU A 131 -18.62 3.10 -2.54
C LEU A 131 -17.59 2.11 -3.07
N GLU A 132 -18.01 1.20 -3.96
CA GLU A 132 -17.14 0.21 -4.57
C GLU A 132 -16.08 0.84 -5.48
N GLU A 133 -16.41 1.91 -6.21
CA GLU A 133 -15.44 2.68 -6.98
C GLU A 133 -14.37 3.31 -6.07
N ARG A 134 -14.75 3.83 -4.90
CA ARG A 134 -13.81 4.34 -3.88
C ARG A 134 -12.90 3.22 -3.35
N ARG A 135 -13.45 2.04 -3.03
CA ARG A 135 -12.65 0.87 -2.60
C ARG A 135 -11.63 0.48 -3.67
N ARG A 136 -12.08 0.36 -4.93
CA ARG A 136 -11.21 -0.04 -6.05
C ARG A 136 -10.11 0.97 -6.31
N VAL A 137 -10.37 2.27 -6.19
CA VAL A 137 -9.33 3.32 -6.31
C VAL A 137 -8.27 3.18 -5.23
N PHE A 138 -8.67 2.96 -3.98
CA PHE A 138 -7.75 2.67 -2.88
C PHE A 138 -6.88 1.44 -3.17
N TRP A 139 -7.51 0.32 -3.54
CA TRP A 139 -6.78 -0.93 -3.79
C TRP A 139 -5.89 -0.88 -5.03
N VAL A 140 -6.23 -0.09 -6.05
CA VAL A 140 -5.32 0.19 -7.17
C VAL A 140 -4.12 1.00 -6.69
N ALA A 141 -4.30 2.00 -5.82
CA ALA A 141 -3.18 2.75 -5.25
C ALA A 141 -2.26 1.85 -4.40
N PHE A 142 -2.84 0.97 -3.56
CA PHE A 142 -2.10 -0.06 -2.83
C PHE A 142 -1.29 -0.96 -3.76
N SER A 143 -1.91 -1.44 -4.85
CA SER A 143 -1.22 -2.28 -5.83
C SER A 143 -0.05 -1.56 -6.51
N ILE A 144 -0.23 -0.28 -6.86
CA ILE A 144 0.82 0.54 -7.49
C ILE A 144 1.99 0.76 -6.53
N ASP A 145 1.69 1.08 -5.27
CA ASP A 145 2.69 1.28 -4.23
C ASP A 145 3.50 0.00 -3.97
N ALA A 146 2.80 -1.13 -3.78
CA ALA A 146 3.43 -2.43 -3.58
C ALA A 146 4.32 -2.83 -4.77
N GLN A 147 3.85 -2.66 -6.01
CA GLN A 147 4.66 -2.95 -7.20
C GLN A 147 5.86 -2.02 -7.33
N GLY A 148 5.71 -0.74 -6.98
CA GLY A 148 6.82 0.22 -6.93
C GLY A 148 7.88 -0.20 -5.92
N SER A 149 7.45 -0.57 -4.71
CA SER A 149 8.33 -1.10 -3.67
C SER A 149 9.05 -2.37 -4.13
N ILE A 150 8.33 -3.31 -4.72
CA ILE A 150 8.90 -4.57 -5.22
C ILE A 150 9.96 -4.32 -6.30
N ALA A 151 9.69 -3.44 -7.25
CA ALA A 151 10.57 -3.21 -8.39
C ALA A 151 11.84 -2.41 -8.03
N THR A 152 11.79 -1.55 -7.00
CA THR A 152 12.85 -0.59 -6.69
C THR A 152 13.53 -0.81 -5.34
N GLY A 153 12.90 -1.58 -4.45
CA GLY A 153 13.30 -1.72 -3.05
C GLY A 153 12.96 -0.50 -2.19
N TRP A 154 12.23 0.49 -2.71
CA TRP A 154 11.82 1.66 -1.91
C TRP A 154 10.72 1.28 -0.92
N PRO A 155 10.65 1.92 0.26
CA PRO A 155 9.59 1.63 1.22
C PRO A 155 8.20 1.93 0.65
N SER A 156 7.24 1.05 0.95
CA SER A 156 5.82 1.30 0.67
C SER A 156 5.30 2.50 1.45
N LEU A 157 4.38 3.24 0.84
CA LEU A 157 3.66 4.37 1.43
C LEU A 157 2.34 3.96 2.10
N ILE A 158 1.81 2.79 1.76
CA ILE A 158 0.57 2.23 2.32
C ILE A 158 0.92 0.96 3.11
N HIS A 159 0.63 0.98 4.41
CA HIS A 159 0.85 -0.14 5.32
C HIS A 159 -0.42 -0.98 5.41
N ALA A 160 -0.28 -2.30 5.21
CA ALA A 160 -1.42 -3.22 5.18
C ALA A 160 -2.16 -3.32 6.52
N GLU A 161 -1.47 -3.10 7.64
CA GLU A 161 -2.01 -3.15 9.00
C GLU A 161 -3.00 -2.03 9.34
N ASP A 162 -2.94 -0.91 8.62
CA ASP A 162 -3.82 0.23 8.83
C ASP A 162 -5.11 0.14 8.00
N ILE A 163 -5.24 -0.88 7.13
CA ILE A 163 -6.32 -0.99 6.17
C ILE A 163 -7.59 -1.54 6.85
N MET A 164 -8.63 -0.72 6.87
CA MET A 164 -9.98 -1.02 7.34
C MET A 164 -11.01 -0.89 6.20
N THR A 165 -10.57 -1.11 4.97
CA THR A 165 -11.40 -1.18 3.76
C THR A 165 -11.41 -2.61 3.23
N ARG A 166 -12.59 -3.14 2.92
CA ARG A 166 -12.77 -4.49 2.40
C ARG A 166 -12.16 -4.65 1.02
N LEU A 167 -11.79 -5.88 0.66
CA LEU A 167 -11.29 -6.20 -0.67
C LEU A 167 -12.33 -5.88 -1.76
N PRO A 168 -11.90 -5.60 -3.00
CA PRO A 168 -12.82 -5.28 -4.08
C PRO A 168 -13.80 -6.42 -4.40
N ALA A 169 -15.03 -6.06 -4.77
CA ALA A 169 -16.04 -6.98 -5.30
C ALA A 169 -15.66 -7.54 -6.67
N SER A 170 -16.38 -8.57 -7.14
CA SER A 170 -16.21 -9.12 -8.48
C SER A 170 -16.43 -8.07 -9.58
N GLU A 171 -15.86 -8.30 -10.76
CA GLU A 171 -16.03 -7.39 -11.90
C GLU A 171 -17.47 -7.38 -12.41
N GLU A 172 -18.16 -8.51 -12.27
CA GLU A 172 -19.56 -8.72 -12.61
C GLU A 172 -20.48 -7.89 -11.71
N ALA A 173 -20.27 -7.96 -10.39
CA ALA A 173 -21.02 -7.17 -9.41
C ALA A 173 -20.80 -5.67 -9.62
N PHE A 174 -19.53 -5.26 -9.80
CA PHE A 174 -19.21 -3.86 -10.05
C PHE A 174 -19.85 -3.33 -11.33
N SER A 175 -19.79 -4.07 -12.43
CA SER A 175 -20.35 -3.67 -13.73
C SER A 175 -21.88 -3.63 -13.75
N SER A 176 -22.53 -4.53 -13.00
CA SER A 176 -24.01 -4.59 -12.89
C SER A 176 -24.57 -3.64 -11.83
N GLY A 177 -23.72 -3.12 -10.93
CA GLY A 177 -24.15 -2.34 -9.77
C GLY A 177 -24.82 -3.17 -8.68
N GLN A 178 -24.64 -4.49 -8.70
CA GLN A 178 -25.19 -5.40 -7.69
C GLN A 178 -24.29 -5.42 -6.45
N GLU A 179 -24.87 -5.18 -5.28
CA GLU A 179 -24.12 -5.25 -4.03
C GLU A 179 -23.57 -6.65 -3.75
N GLU A 180 -22.25 -6.71 -3.58
CA GLU A 180 -21.51 -7.90 -3.17
C GLU A 180 -20.74 -7.58 -1.89
N GLN A 181 -20.82 -8.48 -0.92
CA GLN A 181 -20.12 -8.37 0.35
C GLN A 181 -18.81 -9.14 0.26
N THR A 182 -17.71 -8.45 0.52
CA THR A 182 -16.34 -8.99 0.41
C THR A 182 -15.63 -9.01 1.76
N PRO A 183 -14.64 -9.90 1.92
CA PRO A 183 -13.85 -9.99 3.14
C PRO A 183 -12.83 -8.86 3.27
N PHE A 184 -12.33 -8.65 4.49
CA PHE A 184 -11.11 -7.88 4.73
C PHE A 184 -9.85 -8.65 4.29
N LEU A 185 -8.71 -7.95 4.17
CA LEU A 185 -7.45 -8.55 3.78
C LEU A 185 -7.05 -9.71 4.71
N ASP A 186 -7.13 -9.51 6.02
CA ASP A 186 -6.79 -10.53 7.03
C ASP A 186 -7.71 -11.76 6.96
N GLU A 187 -8.98 -11.55 6.66
CA GLU A 187 -9.95 -12.65 6.50
C GLU A 187 -9.64 -13.46 5.24
N ALA A 188 -9.25 -12.80 4.15
CA ALA A 188 -8.84 -13.48 2.93
C ALA A 188 -7.54 -14.28 3.10
N LEU A 189 -6.57 -13.74 3.86
CA LEU A 189 -5.35 -14.45 4.23
C LEU A 189 -5.66 -15.71 5.09
N LYS A 190 -6.74 -15.70 5.87
CA LYS A 190 -7.24 -16.84 6.65
C LYS A 190 -8.12 -17.81 5.84
N GLY A 191 -8.24 -17.61 4.53
CA GLY A 191 -8.96 -18.51 3.63
C GLY A 191 -10.40 -18.12 3.31
N ALA A 192 -10.84 -16.89 3.61
CA ALA A 192 -12.12 -16.38 3.11
C ALA A 192 -12.11 -16.31 1.58
N PRO A 193 -13.25 -16.54 0.90
CA PRO A 193 -13.31 -16.49 -0.55
C PRO A 193 -13.10 -15.07 -1.08
N TYR A 194 -12.33 -14.94 -2.16
CA TYR A 194 -12.03 -13.65 -2.80
C TYR A 194 -12.01 -13.77 -4.33
N GLY A 195 -12.31 -12.65 -5.02
CA GLY A 195 -12.33 -12.57 -6.49
C GLY A 195 -10.93 -12.45 -7.12
N GLY A 196 -10.88 -12.51 -8.46
CA GLY A 196 -9.63 -12.48 -9.22
C GLY A 196 -8.81 -11.19 -9.06
N PHE A 197 -9.46 -10.03 -8.95
CA PHE A 197 -8.75 -8.77 -8.69
C PHE A 197 -8.10 -8.79 -7.30
N SER A 198 -8.83 -9.23 -6.28
CA SER A 198 -8.35 -9.38 -4.90
C SER A 198 -7.18 -10.36 -4.78
N ALA A 199 -7.15 -11.43 -5.59
CA ALA A 199 -6.02 -12.35 -5.64
C ALA A 199 -4.69 -11.65 -5.98
N SER A 200 -4.71 -10.69 -6.92
CA SER A 200 -3.50 -9.92 -7.29
C SER A 200 -3.04 -8.98 -6.17
N LEU A 201 -3.98 -8.46 -5.38
CA LEU A 201 -3.68 -7.58 -4.23
C LEU A 201 -3.03 -8.38 -3.09
N ILE A 202 -3.59 -9.56 -2.79
CA ILE A 202 -3.03 -10.49 -1.80
C ILE A 202 -1.63 -10.93 -2.23
N LEU A 203 -1.42 -11.27 -3.51
CA LEU A 203 -0.10 -11.61 -4.03
C LEU A 203 0.90 -10.45 -3.84
N ASN A 204 0.52 -9.22 -4.18
CA ASN A 204 1.38 -8.06 -3.96
C ASN A 204 1.73 -7.89 -2.47
N HIS A 205 0.76 -8.05 -1.58
CA HIS A 205 0.98 -7.98 -0.13
C HIS A 205 2.00 -9.04 0.33
N ILE A 206 1.79 -10.30 -0.05
CA ILE A 206 2.70 -11.41 0.30
C ILE A 206 4.10 -11.14 -0.24
N LEU A 207 4.23 -10.69 -1.50
CA LEU A 207 5.53 -10.37 -2.09
C LEU A 207 6.25 -9.23 -1.35
N THR A 208 5.53 -8.17 -0.97
CA THR A 208 6.12 -7.09 -0.16
C THR A 208 6.58 -7.59 1.21
N ALA A 209 5.82 -8.48 1.84
CA ALA A 209 6.19 -9.09 3.13
C ALA A 209 7.47 -9.94 2.99
N ILE A 210 7.57 -10.78 1.96
CA ILE A 210 8.77 -11.60 1.67
C ILE A 210 10.00 -10.70 1.44
N MET A 211 9.86 -9.61 0.70
CA MET A 211 10.99 -8.70 0.49
C MET A 211 11.46 -8.03 1.78
N SER A 212 10.53 -7.64 2.67
CA SER A 212 10.89 -7.09 3.97
C SER A 212 11.58 -8.12 4.86
N HIS A 213 11.13 -9.38 4.83
CA HIS A 213 11.74 -10.51 5.53
C HIS A 213 13.17 -10.76 5.06
N ASN A 214 13.38 -10.88 3.75
CA ASN A 214 14.72 -11.07 3.17
C ASN A 214 15.69 -9.93 3.57
N ALA A 215 15.21 -8.68 3.57
CA ALA A 215 16.03 -7.55 4.03
C ALA A 215 16.40 -7.65 5.51
N ALA A 216 15.50 -8.14 6.36
CA ALA A 216 15.78 -8.41 7.76
C ALA A 216 16.73 -9.60 7.96
N GLU A 217 16.62 -10.67 7.16
CA GLU A 217 17.57 -11.80 7.14
C GLU A 217 18.99 -11.36 6.78
N GLU A 218 19.16 -10.48 5.80
CA GLU A 218 20.47 -9.94 5.44
C GLU A 218 21.12 -9.18 6.59
N ILE A 219 20.33 -8.40 7.36
CA ILE A 219 20.83 -7.73 8.57
C ILE A 219 21.33 -8.77 9.59
N VAL A 220 20.56 -9.85 9.81
CA VAL A 220 20.96 -10.95 10.71
C VAL A 220 22.24 -11.63 10.24
N SER A 221 22.36 -11.89 8.94
CA SER A 221 23.54 -12.50 8.32
C SER A 221 24.79 -11.63 8.55
N ILE A 222 24.68 -10.32 8.33
CA ILE A 222 25.77 -9.36 8.58
C ILE A 222 26.17 -9.37 10.06
N VAL A 223 25.21 -9.36 10.99
CA VAL A 223 25.51 -9.42 12.43
C VAL A 223 26.21 -10.73 12.79
N LYS A 224 25.75 -11.88 12.27
CA LYS A 224 26.41 -13.18 12.48
C LYS A 224 27.87 -13.14 12.03
N LEU A 225 28.12 -12.63 10.83
CA LEU A 225 29.47 -12.52 10.25
C LEU A 225 30.37 -11.56 11.01
N THR A 226 29.84 -10.50 11.61
CA THR A 226 30.64 -9.41 12.17
C THR A 226 30.63 -9.33 13.71
N SER A 227 29.87 -10.20 14.37
CA SER A 227 29.72 -10.33 15.83
C SER A 227 31.04 -10.36 16.62
N HIS A 228 32.12 -10.87 16.03
CA HIS A 228 33.45 -10.93 16.63
C HIS A 228 34.17 -9.57 16.69
N ARG A 229 33.66 -8.52 16.04
CA ARG A 229 34.26 -7.17 16.02
C ARG A 229 33.52 -6.24 16.96
N SER A 230 34.13 -5.94 18.10
CA SER A 230 33.56 -5.09 19.16
C SER A 230 33.24 -3.65 18.72
N SER A 231 33.85 -3.15 17.64
CA SER A 231 33.67 -1.77 17.16
C SER A 231 32.34 -1.50 16.45
N LEU A 232 31.64 -2.54 15.98
CA LEU A 232 30.37 -2.41 15.26
C LEU A 232 29.24 -1.92 16.16
N PHE A 233 29.22 -2.43 17.39
CA PHE A 233 28.25 -2.08 18.44
C PHE A 233 28.47 -0.68 19.03
N SER A 234 29.57 -0.01 18.67
CA SER A 234 29.83 1.38 19.03
C SER A 234 29.09 2.37 18.12
N ASN A 235 28.63 1.94 16.93
CA ASN A 235 27.91 2.82 16.01
C ASN A 235 26.39 2.77 16.27
N PRO A 236 25.75 3.89 16.67
CA PRO A 236 24.31 3.93 16.95
C PRO A 236 23.44 3.59 15.73
N LEU A 237 23.96 3.70 14.50
CA LEU A 237 23.24 3.30 13.29
C LEU A 237 23.02 1.79 13.21
N CYS A 238 23.89 0.98 13.81
CA CYS A 238 23.73 -0.48 13.89
C CYS A 238 22.53 -0.86 14.77
N ALA A 239 22.31 -0.12 15.86
CA ALA A 239 21.14 -0.29 16.71
C ALA A 239 19.84 0.01 15.97
N PHE A 240 19.83 1.04 15.12
CA PHE A 240 18.66 1.35 14.29
C PHE A 240 18.36 0.25 13.26
N SER A 241 19.38 -0.27 12.55
CA SER A 241 19.17 -1.38 11.62
C SER A 241 18.65 -2.64 12.31
N LEU A 242 19.15 -2.93 13.52
CA LEU A 242 18.68 -4.08 14.30
C LEU A 242 17.26 -3.89 14.82
N TYR A 243 16.89 -2.67 15.21
CA TYR A 243 15.51 -2.34 15.53
C TYR A 243 14.58 -2.56 14.34
N CYS A 244 14.93 -2.04 13.15
CA CYS A 244 14.14 -2.26 11.93
C CYS A 244 13.99 -3.75 11.60
N ALA A 245 15.06 -4.55 11.70
CA ALA A 245 14.98 -6.00 11.50
C ALA A 245 14.06 -6.67 12.53
N THR A 246 14.15 -6.26 13.80
CA THR A 246 13.26 -6.76 14.87
C THR A 246 11.80 -6.49 14.56
N THR A 247 11.47 -5.27 14.11
CA THR A 247 10.08 -4.92 13.79
C THR A 247 9.51 -5.78 12.66
N VAL A 248 10.33 -6.19 11.69
CA VAL A 248 9.91 -7.11 10.61
C VAL A 248 9.59 -8.51 11.17
N TYR A 249 10.47 -9.11 11.96
CA TYR A 249 10.20 -10.44 12.53
C TYR A 249 9.00 -10.45 13.49
N VAL A 250 8.87 -9.40 14.32
CA VAL A 250 7.71 -9.24 15.20
C VAL A 250 6.42 -9.06 14.38
N TYR A 251 6.48 -8.31 13.28
CA TYR A 251 5.34 -8.14 12.37
C TYR A 251 4.91 -9.48 11.77
N LEU A 252 5.87 -10.27 11.23
CA LEU A 252 5.59 -11.59 10.67
C LEU A 252 5.02 -12.55 11.70
N ALA A 253 5.55 -12.55 12.92
CA ALA A 253 5.04 -13.36 14.02
C ALA A 253 3.59 -13.02 14.42
N LYS A 254 3.15 -11.78 14.19
CA LYS A 254 1.76 -11.35 14.47
C LYS A 254 0.78 -11.73 13.36
N GLN A 255 1.25 -11.90 12.11
CA GLN A 255 0.37 -12.20 10.98
C GLN A 255 -0.30 -13.57 11.11
N ASP A 256 0.34 -14.53 11.77
CA ASP A 256 -0.23 -15.84 12.05
C ASP A 256 0.05 -16.27 13.50
N PRO A 257 -0.85 -15.95 14.45
CA PRO A 257 -0.70 -16.32 15.85
C PRO A 257 -0.86 -17.83 16.11
N LEU A 258 -1.36 -18.59 15.12
CA LEU A 258 -1.72 -20.00 15.27
C LEU A 258 -0.69 -20.94 14.66
N SER A 259 0.05 -20.52 13.62
CA SER A 259 1.24 -21.24 13.20
C SER A 259 2.39 -20.96 14.17
N GLU A 260 3.11 -22.00 14.56
CA GLU A 260 4.36 -21.82 15.28
C GLU A 260 5.30 -20.98 14.40
N ILE A 261 5.84 -19.89 14.97
CA ILE A 261 6.87 -19.08 14.33
C ILE A 261 7.93 -20.05 13.81
N ASN A 262 8.28 -19.92 12.53
CA ASN A 262 9.32 -20.73 11.91
C ASN A 262 10.57 -20.71 12.81
N PRO A 263 11.12 -21.88 13.21
CA PRO A 263 12.25 -21.93 14.15
C PRO A 263 13.47 -21.16 13.67
N ALA A 264 13.65 -21.01 12.35
CA ALA A 264 14.69 -20.18 11.79
C ALA A 264 14.48 -18.68 12.12
N ASP A 265 13.26 -18.17 11.96
CA ASP A 265 12.90 -16.78 12.25
C ASP A 265 13.00 -16.47 13.74
N LEU A 266 12.58 -17.41 14.60
CA LEU A 266 12.74 -17.30 16.04
C LEU A 266 14.23 -17.20 16.43
N SER A 267 15.08 -18.05 15.86
CA SER A 267 16.53 -18.01 16.13
C SER A 267 17.18 -16.71 15.67
N SER A 268 16.71 -16.15 14.54
CA SER A 268 17.14 -14.87 14.00
C SER A 268 16.71 -13.72 14.91
N LEU A 269 15.47 -13.75 15.41
CA LEU A 269 14.94 -12.78 16.36
C LEU A 269 15.68 -12.80 17.69
N GLU A 270 15.91 -13.97 18.29
CA GLU A 270 16.71 -14.13 19.51
C GLU A 270 18.12 -13.57 19.36
N LEU A 271 18.76 -13.83 18.22
CA LEU A 271 20.09 -13.30 17.92
C LEU A 271 20.09 -11.76 17.86
N ILE A 272 19.09 -11.16 17.22
CA ILE A 272 18.96 -9.71 17.15
C ILE A 272 18.75 -9.11 18.54
N ILE A 273 17.85 -9.69 19.34
CA ILE A 273 17.56 -9.22 20.71
C ILE A 273 18.83 -9.26 21.56
N ASN A 274 19.58 -10.37 21.53
CA ASN A 274 20.85 -10.50 22.25
C ASN A 274 21.89 -9.45 21.79
N ALA A 275 21.98 -9.18 20.49
CA ALA A 275 22.86 -8.13 19.96
C ALA A 275 22.42 -6.72 20.41
N MET A 276 21.11 -6.45 20.43
CA MET A 276 20.55 -5.19 20.91
C MET A 276 20.76 -4.98 22.42
N GLU A 277 20.63 -6.02 23.24
CA GLU A 277 20.93 -5.96 24.67
C GLU A 277 22.40 -5.69 24.95
N ALA A 278 23.32 -6.31 24.20
CA ALA A 278 24.74 -6.02 24.29
C ALA A 278 25.04 -4.54 23.96
N MET A 279 24.40 -3.97 22.93
CA MET A 279 24.52 -2.54 22.58
C MET A 279 23.84 -1.60 23.58
N GLY A 280 22.71 -2.00 24.17
CA GLY A 280 21.95 -1.21 25.15
C GLY A 280 22.73 -0.90 26.43
N ARG A 281 23.79 -1.66 26.71
CA ARG A 281 24.76 -1.37 27.79
C ARG A 281 25.71 -0.21 27.46
N ILE A 282 25.79 0.20 26.19
CA ILE A 282 26.72 1.20 25.67
C ILE A 282 25.99 2.49 25.25
N HIS A 283 24.79 2.38 24.65
CA HIS A 283 24.04 3.53 24.10
C HIS A 283 22.62 3.66 24.69
N MET A 284 22.29 4.84 25.20
CA MET A 284 21.02 5.14 25.88
C MET A 284 19.77 5.05 24.97
N ILE A 285 19.92 5.27 23.66
CA ILE A 285 18.83 5.14 22.67
C ILE A 285 18.48 3.66 22.46
N THR A 286 19.48 2.78 22.47
CA THR A 286 19.31 1.33 22.28
C THR A 286 18.70 0.67 23.52
N SER A 287 18.94 1.19 24.73
CA SER A 287 18.31 0.66 25.95
C SER A 287 16.80 0.86 25.98
N LEU A 288 16.30 1.97 25.42
CA LEU A 288 14.87 2.23 25.25
C LEU A 288 14.25 1.32 24.19
N SER A 289 14.94 1.17 23.05
CA SER A 289 14.49 0.30 21.94
C SER A 289 14.49 -1.18 22.32
N SER A 290 15.53 -1.68 22.99
CA SER A 290 15.61 -3.05 23.54
C SER A 290 14.48 -3.32 24.56
N ARG A 291 14.19 -2.36 25.45
CA ARG A 291 13.07 -2.46 26.41
C ARG A 291 11.70 -2.44 25.73
N PHE A 292 11.53 -1.71 24.63
CA PHE A 292 10.29 -1.74 23.84
C PHE A 292 10.14 -3.07 23.09
N SER A 293 11.20 -3.55 22.42
CA SER A 293 11.18 -4.82 21.70
C SER A 293 10.98 -6.02 22.63
N THR A 294 11.62 -6.04 23.80
CA THR A 294 11.38 -7.08 24.83
C THR A 294 9.97 -7.00 25.40
N ASN A 295 9.42 -5.81 25.67
CA ASN A 295 8.02 -5.68 26.09
C ASN A 295 7.03 -6.15 25.02
N ILE A 296 7.34 -5.94 23.72
CA ILE A 296 6.50 -6.43 22.62
C ILE A 296 6.63 -7.95 22.46
N ALA A 297 7.84 -8.50 22.57
CA ALA A 297 8.10 -9.94 22.53
C ALA A 297 7.46 -10.70 23.71
N ILE A 298 7.55 -10.14 24.93
CA ILE A 298 6.91 -10.66 26.13
C ILE A 298 5.38 -10.55 26.04
N SER A 299 4.87 -9.46 25.44
CA SER A 299 3.43 -9.32 25.16
C SER A 299 2.93 -10.38 24.17
N SER A 300 3.71 -10.70 23.12
CA SER A 300 3.39 -11.79 22.20
C SER A 300 3.51 -13.18 22.83
N GLU A 301 4.52 -13.45 23.67
CA GLU A 301 4.62 -14.70 24.43
C GLU A 301 3.47 -14.86 25.44
N ALA A 302 3.07 -13.77 26.11
CA ALA A 302 1.94 -13.77 27.02
C ALA A 302 0.62 -14.04 26.29
N GLN A 303 0.42 -13.46 25.09
CA GLN A 303 -0.73 -13.77 24.25
C GLN A 303 -0.71 -15.23 23.76
N LEU A 304 0.43 -15.76 23.35
CA LEU A 304 0.60 -17.17 22.93
C LEU A 304 0.34 -18.17 24.07
N GLN A 305 0.65 -17.82 25.32
CA GLN A 305 0.31 -18.65 26.50
C GLN A 305 -1.17 -18.57 26.89
N THR A 306 -1.86 -17.46 26.59
CA THR A 306 -3.28 -17.28 26.95
C THR A 306 -4.23 -18.11 26.07
N PHE A 307 -3.79 -18.54 24.89
CA PHE A 307 -4.55 -19.45 23.99
C PHE A 307 -4.26 -20.94 24.21
N ARG A 308 -3.46 -21.31 25.23
CA ARG A 308 -3.15 -22.71 25.58
C ARG A 308 -4.01 -23.30 26.71
N TYR A 309 -5.15 -22.67 27.05
CA TYR A 309 -6.13 -23.23 27.99
C TYR A 309 -7.55 -23.14 27.44
#